data_AF-A0A538QS32-F1
#
_entry.id   AF-A0A538QS32-F1
#
_cell.length_a   1.000
_cell.length_b   1.000
_cell.length_c   1.000
_cell.angle_alpha   90.00
_cell.angle_beta   90.00
_cell.angle_gamma   90.00
#
_symmetry.space_group_name_H-M   'P 1'
#
loop_
_entity.id
_entity.type
_entity.pdbx_description
1 polymer ?
#
loop_
_entity_poly.entity_id
_entity_poly.type
_entity_poly.pdbx_seq_one_letter_code
_entity_poly.pdbx_strand_id
1 'polypeptide(L)'
;MLGELSSRDLVLVFAHHPVWDIFDSQARDDLADILTGHRNIVGYFAGHTHDPELRLIHPPGRHDRDRNYHHVWEIVAPAVISFPQQVRQVTLKVTGDIGYLELLSFSPVGTGESASRIERAQAGARRDYCNEQRTCIGGEPHLPGRTVSFPRLFFKLPQG
;
A
#
# COMPACT_ATOMS: atom_id res chain seq x y z
N MET A 1 -17.60 7.40 -23.32
CA MET A 1 -16.70 6.59 -24.17
C MET A 1 -15.50 6.26 -23.30
N LEU A 2 -15.38 5.02 -22.83
CA LEU A 2 -14.17 4.56 -22.15
C LEU A 2 -13.12 4.36 -23.24
N GLY A 3 -11.97 5.02 -23.14
CA GLY A 3 -10.89 4.88 -24.12
C GLY A 3 -10.38 3.44 -24.18
N GLU A 4 -9.87 3.02 -25.33
CA GLU A 4 -9.15 1.75 -25.44
C GLU A 4 -7.90 1.81 -24.54
N LEU A 5 -7.74 0.79 -23.71
CA LEU A 5 -6.52 0.61 -22.91
C LEU A 5 -5.39 0.20 -23.84
N SER A 6 -4.29 0.91 -23.75
CA SER A 6 -3.05 0.69 -24.48
C SER A 6 -1.92 0.27 -23.53
N SER A 7 -0.84 -0.28 -24.08
CA SER A 7 0.39 -0.57 -23.32
C SER A 7 1.08 0.68 -22.76
N ARG A 8 0.60 1.89 -23.10
CA ARG A 8 1.11 3.17 -22.62
C ARG A 8 0.36 3.69 -21.39
N ASP A 9 -0.79 3.12 -21.08
CA ASP A 9 -1.60 3.57 -19.95
C ASP A 9 -1.02 3.03 -18.64
N LEU A 10 -0.84 3.93 -17.67
CA LEU A 10 -0.41 3.55 -16.33
C LEU A 10 -1.54 2.81 -15.60
N VAL A 11 -1.23 1.64 -15.07
CA VAL A 11 -2.16 0.77 -14.38
C VAL A 11 -1.79 0.69 -12.90
N LEU A 12 -2.78 0.96 -12.05
CA LEU A 12 -2.74 0.76 -10.61
C LEU A 12 -3.71 -0.38 -10.27
N VAL A 13 -3.24 -1.39 -9.55
CA VAL A 13 -4.04 -2.57 -9.20
C VAL A 13 -4.45 -2.47 -7.74
N PHE A 14 -5.74 -2.63 -7.45
CA PHE A 14 -6.29 -2.60 -6.09
C PHE A 14 -6.87 -3.96 -5.73
N ALA A 15 -6.50 -4.48 -4.57
CA ALA A 15 -6.96 -5.76 -4.05
C ALA A 15 -7.14 -5.72 -2.53
N HIS A 16 -7.77 -6.75 -1.98
CA HIS A 16 -7.89 -6.88 -0.53
C HIS A 16 -6.60 -7.43 0.11
N HIS A 17 -6.16 -8.61 -0.33
CA HIS A 17 -4.96 -9.26 0.19
C HIS A 17 -3.68 -8.72 -0.47
N PRO A 18 -2.59 -8.56 0.29
CA PRO A 18 -1.27 -8.43 -0.32
C PRO A 18 -0.83 -9.76 -0.95
N VAL A 19 0.00 -9.69 -1.97
CA VAL A 19 0.48 -10.85 -2.74
C VAL A 19 1.15 -11.87 -1.83
N TRP A 20 1.96 -11.43 -0.88
CA TRP A 20 2.67 -12.35 0.03
C TRP A 20 1.75 -13.13 0.97
N ASP A 21 0.55 -12.61 1.25
CA ASP A 21 -0.44 -13.20 2.16
C ASP A 21 -1.43 -14.11 1.43
N ILE A 22 -1.31 -14.23 0.09
CA ILE A 22 -2.07 -15.22 -0.66
C ILE A 22 -1.55 -16.62 -0.30
N PHE A 23 -2.43 -17.41 0.32
CA PHE A 23 -2.11 -18.76 0.80
C PHE A 23 -1.83 -19.75 -0.35
N ASP A 24 -2.59 -19.64 -1.45
CA ASP A 24 -2.35 -20.45 -2.65
C ASP A 24 -1.08 -19.97 -3.36
N SER A 25 -0.02 -20.78 -3.29
CA SER A 25 1.27 -20.44 -3.89
C SER A 25 1.21 -20.31 -5.41
N GLN A 26 0.38 -21.09 -6.10
CA GLN A 26 0.27 -21.01 -7.55
C GLN A 26 -0.42 -19.71 -7.95
N ALA A 27 -1.54 -19.37 -7.30
CA ALA A 27 -2.23 -18.11 -7.55
C ALA A 27 -1.34 -16.89 -7.23
N ARG A 28 -0.53 -16.98 -6.17
CA ARG A 28 0.46 -15.96 -5.82
C ARG A 28 1.51 -15.79 -6.91
N ASP A 29 2.09 -16.88 -7.39
CA ASP A 29 3.14 -16.86 -8.41
C ASP A 29 2.59 -16.39 -9.77
N ASP A 30 1.39 -16.81 -10.15
CA ASP A 30 0.69 -16.35 -11.36
C ASP A 30 0.38 -14.85 -11.29
N LEU A 31 -0.08 -14.36 -10.13
CA LEU A 31 -0.30 -12.94 -9.93
C LEU A 31 1.01 -12.14 -10.00
N ALA A 32 2.08 -12.65 -9.37
CA ALA A 32 3.39 -12.03 -9.46
C ALA A 32 3.89 -11.99 -10.93
N ASP A 33 3.69 -13.06 -11.70
CA ASP A 33 4.01 -13.12 -13.14
C ASP A 33 3.27 -12.04 -13.93
N ILE A 34 1.95 -11.91 -13.71
CA ILE A 34 1.14 -10.89 -14.37
C ILE A 34 1.62 -9.48 -14.00
N LEU A 35 1.77 -9.19 -12.71
CA LEU A 35 2.14 -7.85 -12.24
C LEU A 35 3.52 -7.44 -12.76
N THR A 36 4.49 -8.35 -12.68
CA THR A 36 5.89 -8.08 -13.04
C THR A 36 6.16 -8.23 -14.54
N GLY A 37 5.28 -8.88 -15.29
CA GLY A 37 5.38 -9.03 -16.74
C GLY A 37 4.88 -7.82 -17.54
N HIS A 38 4.07 -6.94 -16.92
CA HIS A 38 3.45 -5.78 -17.58
C HIS A 38 4.03 -4.46 -17.10
N ARG A 39 4.94 -3.86 -17.87
CA ARG A 39 5.68 -2.63 -17.48
C ARG A 39 4.82 -1.41 -17.18
N ASN A 40 3.58 -1.41 -17.64
CA ASN A 40 2.65 -0.32 -17.39
C ASN A 40 1.91 -0.48 -16.04
N ILE A 41 2.07 -1.61 -15.34
CA ILE A 41 1.65 -1.78 -13.95
C ILE A 41 2.73 -1.22 -13.03
N VAL A 42 2.37 -0.18 -12.28
CA VAL A 42 3.33 0.63 -11.51
C VAL A 42 3.11 0.59 -9.99
N GLY A 43 2.02 -0.04 -9.55
CA GLY A 43 1.75 -0.26 -8.14
C GLY A 43 0.61 -1.25 -7.91
N TYR A 44 0.77 -2.04 -6.85
CA TYR A 44 -0.24 -2.94 -6.29
C TYR A 44 -0.62 -2.44 -4.90
N PHE A 45 -1.90 -2.19 -4.67
CA PHE A 45 -2.43 -1.61 -3.44
C PHE A 45 -3.30 -2.64 -2.74
N ALA A 46 -2.98 -2.92 -1.48
CA ALA A 46 -3.64 -3.93 -0.67
C ALA A 46 -4.01 -3.40 0.73
N GLY A 47 -4.76 -4.20 1.47
CA GLY A 47 -5.05 -4.01 2.89
C GLY A 47 -4.92 -5.36 3.61
N HIS A 48 -6.01 -5.84 4.18
CA HIS A 48 -6.15 -7.12 4.89
C HIS A 48 -5.38 -7.25 6.21
N THR A 49 -4.08 -6.98 6.22
CA THR A 49 -3.19 -7.23 7.38
C THR A 49 -3.35 -6.22 8.51
N HIS A 50 -4.11 -5.15 8.26
CA HIS A 50 -4.31 -3.99 9.14
C HIS A 50 -3.06 -3.12 9.38
N ASP A 51 -1.87 -3.67 9.14
CA ASP A 51 -0.59 -2.99 9.33
C ASP A 51 -0.07 -2.34 8.04
N PRO A 52 0.52 -1.14 8.14
CA PRO A 52 1.08 -0.44 6.98
C PRO A 52 2.39 -1.09 6.54
N GLU A 53 2.46 -1.58 5.30
CA GLU A 53 3.68 -2.15 4.73
C GLU A 53 4.04 -1.55 3.38
N LEU A 54 5.32 -1.67 3.03
CA LEU A 54 5.86 -1.31 1.73
C LEU A 54 6.84 -2.40 1.30
N ARG A 55 6.55 -3.07 0.18
CA ARG A 55 7.32 -4.22 -0.30
C ARG A 55 7.54 -4.12 -1.81
N LEU A 56 8.46 -4.94 -2.30
CA LEU A 56 8.65 -5.18 -3.72
C LEU A 56 8.12 -6.57 -4.07
N ILE A 57 7.29 -6.64 -5.11
CA ILE A 57 6.93 -7.88 -5.76
C ILE A 57 8.03 -8.19 -6.76
N HIS A 58 8.67 -9.34 -6.56
CA HIS A 58 9.73 -9.82 -7.43
C HIS A 58 9.15 -10.72 -8.52
N PRO A 59 9.74 -10.73 -9.73
CA PRO A 59 9.40 -11.72 -10.74
C PRO A 59 9.58 -13.14 -10.17
N PRO A 60 8.67 -14.09 -10.46
CA PRO A 60 8.81 -15.46 -10.01
C PRO A 60 10.12 -16.06 -10.53
N GLY A 61 10.84 -16.80 -9.66
CA GLY A 61 12.21 -17.27 -9.89
C GLY A 61 12.40 -18.29 -11.02
N ARG A 62 11.32 -18.67 -11.70
CA ARG A 62 11.33 -19.37 -12.98
C ARG A 62 10.69 -18.39 -13.94
N HIS A 63 11.39 -17.82 -14.92
CA HIS A 63 10.84 -17.53 -16.26
C HIS A 63 11.88 -16.86 -17.17
N ASP A 64 11.61 -17.02 -18.46
CA ASP A 64 12.44 -16.78 -19.64
C ASP A 64 13.14 -15.43 -19.63
N ARG A 65 14.43 -15.46 -20.02
CA ARG A 65 15.23 -14.26 -20.31
C ARG A 65 14.59 -13.35 -21.39
N ASP A 66 13.59 -13.85 -22.11
CA ASP A 66 12.90 -13.15 -23.19
C ASP A 66 11.74 -12.26 -22.70
N ARG A 67 11.22 -12.47 -21.49
CA ARG A 67 10.20 -11.58 -20.90
C ARG A 67 10.88 -10.45 -20.12
N ASN A 68 10.55 -9.22 -20.50
CA ASN A 68 11.11 -7.98 -19.96
C ASN A 68 10.54 -7.62 -18.56
N TYR A 69 10.64 -8.54 -17.60
CA TYR A 69 10.12 -8.39 -16.25
C TYR A 69 10.65 -7.15 -15.51
N HIS A 70 9.85 -6.61 -14.59
CA HIS A 70 10.24 -5.54 -13.67
C HIS A 70 9.70 -5.77 -12.26
N HIS A 71 10.29 -5.10 -11.26
CA HIS A 71 9.74 -5.12 -9.91
C HIS A 71 8.54 -4.18 -9.81
N VAL A 72 7.52 -4.59 -9.08
CA VAL A 72 6.32 -3.78 -8.79
C VAL A 72 6.29 -3.43 -7.32
N TRP A 73 5.95 -2.19 -7.00
CA TRP A 73 5.73 -1.78 -5.62
C TRP A 73 4.41 -2.32 -5.08
N GLU A 74 4.47 -2.92 -3.90
CA GLU A 74 3.30 -3.32 -3.13
C GLU A 74 3.13 -2.38 -1.93
N ILE A 75 1.99 -1.69 -1.90
CA ILE A 75 1.63 -0.70 -0.90
C ILE A 75 0.46 -1.26 -0.10
N VAL A 76 0.74 -1.71 1.12
CA VAL A 76 -0.31 -2.19 2.04
C VAL A 76 -0.78 -1.03 2.91
N ALA A 77 -2.05 -0.64 2.76
CA ALA A 77 -2.65 0.42 3.53
C ALA A 77 -3.03 -0.09 4.94
N PRO A 78 -2.81 0.73 5.98
CA PRO A 78 -3.27 0.42 7.32
C PRO A 78 -4.81 0.37 7.38
N ALA A 79 -5.36 -0.42 8.30
CA ALA A 79 -6.79 -0.43 8.52
C ALA A 79 -7.25 0.81 9.30
N VAL A 80 -8.30 1.46 8.80
CA VAL A 80 -8.90 2.64 9.46
C VAL A 80 -9.55 2.31 10.80
N ILE A 81 -9.82 1.03 11.08
CA ILE A 81 -10.41 0.56 12.35
C ILE A 81 -9.35 0.23 13.40
N SER A 82 -8.11 -0.03 12.99
CA SER A 82 -7.02 -0.44 13.87
C SER A 82 -6.25 0.76 14.35
N PHE A 83 -5.83 0.77 15.61
CA PHE A 83 -4.95 1.82 16.14
C PHE A 83 -3.59 1.79 15.42
N PRO A 84 -3.00 2.93 15.02
CA PRO A 84 -3.35 4.33 15.31
C PRO A 84 -4.31 5.02 14.31
N GLN A 85 -5.11 4.24 13.58
CA GLN A 85 -6.07 4.68 12.57
C GLN A 85 -5.42 5.62 11.56
N GLN A 86 -4.34 5.16 10.95
CA GLN A 86 -3.67 5.89 9.87
C GLN A 86 -4.38 5.66 8.55
N VAL A 87 -4.20 6.61 7.64
CA VAL A 87 -4.56 6.53 6.23
C VAL A 87 -3.35 6.88 5.38
N ARG A 88 -3.35 6.42 4.14
CA ARG A 88 -2.31 6.73 3.15
C ARG A 88 -2.88 7.57 2.02
N GLN A 89 -2.26 8.71 1.75
CA GLN A 89 -2.41 9.43 0.49
C GLN A 89 -1.29 8.99 -0.45
N VAL A 90 -1.66 8.71 -1.70
CA VAL A 90 -0.73 8.34 -2.76
C VAL A 90 -0.79 9.41 -3.85
N THR A 91 0.35 10.02 -4.13
CA THR A 91 0.45 11.03 -5.18
C THR A 91 1.37 10.52 -6.28
N LEU A 92 0.81 10.32 -7.47
CA LEU A 92 1.58 10.00 -8.67
C LEU A 92 2.22 11.27 -9.23
N LYS A 93 3.54 11.24 -9.43
CA LYS A 93 4.31 12.33 -10.04
C LYS A 93 5.14 11.77 -11.18
N VAL A 94 5.33 12.56 -12.24
CA VAL A 94 6.08 12.17 -13.44
C VAL A 94 7.11 13.25 -13.76
N THR A 95 8.33 12.83 -14.08
CA THR A 95 9.43 13.71 -14.49
C THR A 95 10.23 13.05 -15.61
N GLY A 96 10.15 13.60 -16.82
CA GLY A 96 10.75 12.97 -18.00
C GLY A 96 10.19 11.57 -18.25
N ASP A 97 11.07 10.57 -18.31
CA ASP A 97 10.75 9.15 -18.52
C ASP A 97 10.59 8.35 -17.21
N ILE A 98 10.65 9.03 -16.05
CA ILE A 98 10.54 8.43 -14.72
C ILE A 98 9.26 8.88 -14.04
N GLY A 99 8.51 7.92 -13.51
CA GLY A 99 7.40 8.15 -12.59
C GLY A 99 7.77 7.79 -11.17
N TYR A 100 7.10 8.40 -10.18
CA TYR A 100 7.15 7.91 -8.81
C TYR A 100 5.83 8.10 -8.07
N LEU A 101 5.53 7.18 -7.16
CA LEU A 101 4.46 7.30 -6.19
C LEU A 101 5.04 7.89 -4.90
N GLU A 102 4.54 9.03 -4.47
CA GLU A 102 4.84 9.62 -3.16
C GLU A 102 3.77 9.22 -2.16
N LEU A 103 4.17 8.59 -1.06
CA LEU A 103 3.26 8.13 -0.02
C LEU A 103 3.30 9.09 1.18
N LEU A 104 2.15 9.57 1.62
CA LEU A 104 1.99 10.29 2.88
C LEU A 104 1.09 9.47 3.80
N SER A 105 1.58 9.16 5.01
CA SER A 105 0.77 8.55 6.07
C SER A 105 0.34 9.58 7.10
N PHE A 106 -0.94 9.61 7.45
CA PHE A 106 -1.47 10.53 8.44
C PHE A 106 -2.64 9.92 9.20
N SER A 107 -2.88 10.37 10.43
CA SER A 107 -4.11 10.05 11.16
C SER A 107 -5.15 11.13 10.84
N PRO A 108 -6.43 10.76 10.66
CA PRO A 108 -7.49 11.73 10.39
C PRO A 108 -7.61 12.70 11.58
N VAL A 109 -7.76 13.98 11.26
CA VAL A 109 -8.09 15.05 12.20
C VAL A 109 -9.41 15.67 11.76
N GLY A 110 -10.34 15.84 12.69
CA GLY A 110 -11.63 16.45 12.44
C GLY A 110 -11.73 17.86 13.00
N THR A 111 -12.72 18.59 12.52
CA THR A 111 -13.16 19.86 13.12
C THR A 111 -14.63 19.74 13.55
N GLY A 112 -15.05 20.55 14.54
CA GLY A 112 -16.42 20.57 15.03
C GLY A 112 -16.90 19.20 15.53
N GLU A 113 -18.13 18.81 15.16
CA GLU A 113 -18.72 17.53 15.60
C GLU A 113 -17.91 16.30 15.17
N SER A 114 -17.23 16.36 14.02
CA SER A 114 -16.39 15.28 13.50
C SER A 114 -15.16 15.02 14.37
N ALA A 115 -14.62 16.06 15.03
CA ALA A 115 -13.50 15.90 15.97
C ALA A 115 -13.87 14.92 17.10
N SER A 116 -15.04 15.13 17.73
CA SER A 116 -15.50 14.27 18.82
C SER A 116 -15.76 12.82 18.39
N ARG A 117 -16.20 12.60 17.14
CA ARG A 117 -16.42 11.26 16.59
C ARG A 117 -15.11 10.55 16.32
N ILE A 118 -14.13 11.25 15.75
CA ILE A 118 -12.79 10.72 15.49
C ILE A 118 -12.08 10.40 16.80
N GLU A 119 -12.14 11.28 17.81
CA GLU A 119 -11.56 11.02 19.13
C GLU A 119 -12.17 9.77 19.80
N ARG A 120 -13.50 9.60 19.73
CA ARG A 120 -14.15 8.39 20.27
C ARG A 120 -13.74 7.13 19.52
N ALA A 121 -13.64 7.19 18.19
CA ALA A 121 -13.17 6.05 17.39
C ALA A 121 -11.71 5.69 17.73
N GLN A 122 -10.84 6.69 17.86
CA GLN A 122 -9.44 6.50 18.24
C GLN A 122 -9.29 5.92 19.65
N ALA A 123 -10.10 6.39 20.61
CA ALA A 123 -10.11 5.84 21.95
C ALA A 123 -10.55 4.36 21.97
N GLY A 124 -11.55 4.00 21.18
CA GLY A 124 -11.99 2.61 21.01
C GLY A 124 -10.89 1.73 20.42
N ALA A 125 -10.34 2.12 19.27
CA ALA A 125 -9.28 1.39 18.60
C ALA A 125 -8.02 1.24 19.49
N ARG A 126 -7.65 2.29 20.23
CA ARG A 126 -6.54 2.25 21.19
C ARG A 126 -6.77 1.24 22.31
N ARG A 127 -7.97 1.26 22.90
CA ARG A 127 -8.34 0.29 23.95
C ARG A 127 -8.23 -1.14 23.43
N ASP A 128 -8.76 -1.40 22.24
CA ASP A 128 -8.77 -2.72 21.65
C ASP A 128 -7.34 -3.20 21.35
N TYR A 129 -6.49 -2.32 20.78
CA TYR A 129 -5.05 -2.57 20.60
C TYR A 129 -4.33 -2.92 21.91
N CYS A 130 -4.55 -2.13 22.97
CA CYS A 130 -3.90 -2.38 24.27
C CYS A 130 -4.34 -3.71 24.90
N ASN A 131 -5.60 -4.10 24.72
CA ASN A 131 -6.13 -5.37 25.20
C ASN A 131 -5.52 -6.57 24.46
N GLU A 132 -5.35 -6.45 23.14
CA GLU A 132 -4.81 -7.51 22.29
C GLU A 132 -3.29 -7.66 22.44
N GLN A 133 -2.55 -6.56 22.40
CA GLN A 133 -1.08 -6.57 22.29
C GLN A 133 -0.36 -6.62 23.65
N ARG A 134 -1.04 -6.36 24.78
CA ARG A 134 -0.47 -6.33 26.15
C ARG A 134 0.76 -5.42 26.33
N THR A 135 0.97 -4.47 25.43
CA THR A 135 2.20 -3.65 25.34
C THR A 135 2.01 -2.19 25.79
N CYS A 136 0.83 -1.81 26.28
CA CYS A 136 0.58 -0.45 26.73
C CYS A 136 1.03 -0.23 28.18
N ILE A 137 1.91 0.74 28.42
CA ILE A 137 2.34 1.15 29.77
C ILE A 137 1.42 2.30 30.22
N GLY A 138 0.73 2.13 31.35
CA GLY A 138 -0.21 3.14 31.86
C GLY A 138 -1.43 3.39 30.94
N GLY A 139 -1.73 2.48 30.02
CA GLY A 139 -2.84 2.61 29.06
C GLY A 139 -2.51 3.39 27.78
N GLU A 140 -1.26 3.84 27.62
CA GLU A 140 -0.82 4.49 26.38
C GLU A 140 0.05 3.53 25.54
N PRO A 141 -0.27 3.35 24.25
CA PRO A 141 0.51 2.54 23.34
C PRO A 141 1.84 3.23 23.03
N HIS A 142 2.93 2.46 23.07
CA HIS A 142 4.24 2.96 22.70
C HIS A 142 4.35 2.99 21.17
N LEU A 143 3.80 4.03 20.55
CA LEU A 143 4.00 4.23 19.12
C LEU A 143 5.43 4.73 18.86
N PRO A 144 6.13 4.23 17.83
CA PRO A 144 7.25 4.99 17.29
C PRO A 144 6.75 6.39 16.98
N GLY A 145 7.49 7.42 17.42
CA GLY A 145 7.08 8.81 17.26
C GLY A 145 6.64 9.08 15.82
N ARG A 146 5.63 9.96 15.63
CA ARG A 146 5.04 10.31 14.33
C ARG A 146 6.14 10.63 13.32
N THR A 147 6.62 9.62 12.62
CA THR A 147 7.65 9.78 11.62
C THR A 147 6.88 10.01 10.34
N VAL A 148 6.67 11.28 10.00
CA VAL A 148 6.13 11.65 8.70
C VAL A 148 7.21 11.26 7.69
N SER A 149 7.06 10.08 7.09
CA SER A 149 7.91 9.62 6.01
C SER A 149 7.19 9.86 4.69
N PHE A 150 7.96 10.25 3.67
CA PHE A 150 7.51 10.37 2.29
C PHE A 150 8.28 9.41 1.39
N PRO A 151 8.06 8.08 1.50
CA PRO A 151 8.67 7.13 0.57
C PRO A 151 8.34 7.52 -0.87
N ARG A 152 9.36 7.54 -1.72
CA ARG A 152 9.22 7.75 -3.17
C ARG A 152 9.49 6.43 -3.87
N LEU A 153 8.45 5.92 -4.52
CA LEU A 153 8.45 4.61 -5.16
C LEU A 153 8.63 4.80 -6.65
N PHE A 154 9.88 4.73 -7.11
CA PHE A 154 10.23 5.03 -8.50
C PHE A 154 9.89 3.87 -9.43
N PHE A 155 9.51 4.21 -10.66
CA PHE A 155 9.29 3.29 -11.76
C PHE A 155 9.62 3.96 -13.10
N LYS A 156 9.90 3.15 -14.13
CA LYS A 156 10.06 3.65 -15.51
C LYS A 156 8.70 3.76 -16.17
N LEU A 157 8.46 4.85 -16.91
CA LEU A 157 7.25 4.94 -17.74
C LEU A 157 7.30 3.88 -18.86
N PRO A 158 6.14 3.33 -19.28
CA PRO A 158 6.08 2.48 -20.46
C PRO A 158 6.55 3.29 -21.68
N GLN A 159 7.63 2.83 -22.33
CA GLN A 159 8.16 3.46 -23.55
C GLN A 159 7.31 3.07 -24.76
N GLY A 160 7.18 4.00 -25.70
CA GLY A 160 6.31 3.86 -26.88
C GLY A 160 6.92 3.12 -28.05
#